data_AF-A0A9E3K2R5-F1
#
_entry.id   AF-A0A9E3K2R5-F1
#
_cell.length_a   1.000
_cell.length_b   1.000
_cell.length_c   1.000
_cell.angle_alpha   90.00
_cell.angle_beta   90.00
_cell.angle_gamma   90.00
#
_symmetry.space_group_name_H-M   'P 1'
#
loop_
_entity.id
_entity.type
_entity.pdbx_description
1 polymer ?
#
loop_
_entity_poly.entity_id
_entity_poly.type
_entity_poly.pdbx_seq_one_letter_code
_entity_poly.pdbx_strand_id
1 'polypeptide(L)' 'MVIATFRFYGELNDFLARERRGRAFPTPCARAATTKHMVEALGVPHTEVELVLVNGVPAGLD' A
#
# COMPACT_ATOMS: atom_id res chain seq x y z
N MET A 1 -16.49 -6.35 -1.22
CA MET A 1 -15.02 -6.44 -1.30
C MET A 1 -14.59 -6.00 -2.68
N VAL A 2 -13.45 -5.33 -2.80
CA VAL A 2 -12.80 -4.98 -4.09
C VAL A 2 -11.37 -5.51 -4.07
N ILE A 3 -10.72 -5.57 -5.23
CA ILE A 3 -9.29 -5.91 -5.32
C ILE A 3 -8.54 -4.67 -5.80
N ALA A 4 -7.48 -4.31 -5.10
CA ALA A 4 -6.52 -3.29 -5.51
C ALA A 4 -5.12 -3.90 -5.60
N THR A 5 -4.27 -3.33 -6.44
CA THR A 5 -2.88 -3.76 -6.60
C THR A 5 -1.97 -2.77 -5.88
N PHE A 6 -1.13 -3.28 -4.98
CA PHE A 6 -0.17 -2.46 -4.23
C PHE A 6 1.25 -2.76 -4.68
N ARG A 7 2.09 -1.73 -4.66
CA ARG A 7 3.54 -1.84 -4.83
C ARG A 7 4.20 -0.81 -3.93
N PHE A 8 5.17 -1.26 -3.13
CA PHE A 8 5.95 -0.41 -2.24
C PHE A 8 7.37 -0.22 -2.78
N TYR A 9 7.94 0.95 -2.51
CA TYR A 9 9.24 1.38 -3.04
C TYR A 9 10.20 1.73 -1.90
N GLY A 10 11.51 1.66 -2.18
CA GLY A 10 12.55 2.01 -1.21
C GLY A 10 12.45 1.23 0.09
N GLU A 11 12.71 1.92 1.19
CA GLU A 11 12.76 1.41 2.58
C GLU A 11 11.42 0.82 3.04
N LEU A 12 10.30 1.20 2.43
CA LEU A 12 8.99 0.61 2.75
C LEU A 12 8.94 -0.91 2.51
N ASN A 13 9.83 -1.43 1.68
CA ASN A 13 9.93 -2.87 1.44
C ASN A 13 10.48 -3.65 2.64
N ASP A 14 11.16 -3.01 3.58
CA ASP A 14 11.72 -3.70 4.75
C ASP A 14 10.64 -4.17 5.73
N PHE A 15 9.47 -3.51 5.71
CA PHE A 15 8.29 -3.93 6.45
C PHE A 15 7.54 -5.13 5.83
N LEU A 16 7.79 -5.42 4.55
CA LEU A 16 7.04 -6.45 3.82
C LEU A 16 7.71 -7.82 3.88
N ALA A 17 6.88 -8.86 3.75
CA ALA A 17 7.35 -10.22 3.46
C ALA A 17 8.19 -10.25 2.16
N ARG A 18 9.25 -11.06 2.13
CA ARG A 18 10.30 -11.03 1.10
C ARG A 18 9.75 -11.17 -0.33
N GLU A 19 8.70 -11.94 -0.50
CA GLU A 19 8.02 -12.22 -1.76
C GLU A 19 7.22 -11.04 -2.31
N ARG A 20 6.87 -10.07 -1.47
CA ARG A 20 6.13 -8.84 -1.84
C ARG A 20 7.03 -7.64 -2.11
N ARG A 21 8.30 -7.72 -1.69
CA ARG A 21 9.27 -6.62 -1.82
C ARG A 21 9.52 -6.26 -3.29
N GLY A 22 9.38 -4.97 -3.60
CA GLY A 22 9.65 -4.37 -4.91
C GLY A 22 8.67 -4.77 -6.00
N ARG A 23 7.59 -5.49 -5.66
CA ARG A 23 6.66 -6.11 -6.61
C ARG A 23 5.24 -5.59 -6.43
N ALA A 24 4.48 -5.62 -7.53
CA ALA A 24 3.06 -5.38 -7.49
C ALA A 24 2.32 -6.68 -7.08
N PHE A 25 1.36 -6.59 -6.17
CA PHE A 25 0.56 -7.73 -5.76
C PHE A 25 -0.92 -7.35 -5.51
N PRO A 26 -1.88 -8.20 -5.91
CA PRO A 26 -3.29 -7.96 -5.65
C PRO A 26 -3.60 -8.18 -4.15
N THR A 27 -4.42 -7.30 -3.58
CA THR A 27 -4.87 -7.41 -2.19
C THR A 27 -6.37 -7.14 -2.12
N PRO A 28 -7.15 -8.02 -1.45
CA PRO A 28 -8.55 -7.75 -1.19
C PRO A 28 -8.70 -6.58 -0.22
N CYS A 29 -9.55 -5.63 -0.56
CA CYS A 29 -9.84 -4.44 0.24
C CYS A 29 -11.33 -4.43 0.62
N ALA A 30 -11.65 -3.99 1.83
CA ALA A 30 -13.02 -3.62 2.16
C ALA A 30 -13.45 -2.45 1.26
N ARG A 31 -14.73 -2.38 0.89
CA ARG A 31 -15.22 -1.31 -0.01
C ARG A 31 -15.03 0.11 0.55
N ALA A 32 -14.96 0.24 1.87
CA ALA A 32 -14.77 1.50 2.58
C ALA A 32 -13.36 1.62 3.21
N ALA A 33 -12.43 0.74 2.86
CA ALA A 33 -11.06 0.87 3.34
C ALA A 33 -10.38 2.07 2.68
N THR A 34 -9.78 2.93 3.49
CA THR A 34 -8.95 4.05 3.04
C THR A 34 -7.57 3.55 2.64
N THR A 35 -6.79 4.39 1.95
CA THR A 35 -5.42 4.00 1.58
C THR A 35 -4.56 3.75 2.82
N LYS A 36 -4.69 4.59 3.86
CA LYS A 36 -4.05 4.40 5.17
C LYS A 36 -4.32 3.02 5.75
N HIS A 37 -5.59 2.64 5.85
CA HIS A 37 -5.97 1.36 6.44
C HIS A 37 -5.32 0.19 5.70
N MET A 38 -5.27 0.26 4.37
CA MET A 38 -4.67 -0.81 3.57
C MET A 38 -3.15 -0.86 3.70
N VAL A 39 -2.47 0.28 3.75
CA VAL A 39 -1.02 0.37 3.99
C VAL A 39 -0.65 -0.24 5.34
N GLU A 40 -1.36 0.13 6.41
CA GLU A 40 -1.15 -0.43 7.75
C GLU A 40 -1.49 -1.93 7.82
N ALA A 41 -2.57 -2.36 7.18
CA ALA A 41 -2.94 -3.78 7.11
C ALA A 41 -1.91 -4.63 6.35
N LEU A 42 -1.13 -4.02 5.45
CA LEU A 42 -0.03 -4.67 4.74
C LEU A 42 1.28 -4.68 5.54
N GLY A 43 1.30 -4.07 6.73
CA GLY A 43 2.43 -4.05 7.65
C GLY A 43 3.31 -2.81 7.57
N VAL A 44 2.99 -1.87 6.67
CA VAL A 44 3.77 -0.63 6.49
C VAL A 44 3.15 0.46 7.37
N PRO A 45 3.92 1.10 8.27
CA PRO A 45 3.41 2.24 9.03
C PRO A 45 3.13 3.41 8.09
N HIS A 46 1.92 3.98 8.14
CA HIS A 46 1.55 5.08 7.24
C HIS A 46 2.42 6.35 7.45
N THR A 47 3.03 6.50 8.62
CA THR A 47 3.94 7.60 8.97
C THR A 47 5.23 7.56 8.18
N GLU A 48 5.63 6.40 7.67
CA GLU A 48 6.82 6.23 6.81
C GLU A 48 6.50 6.54 5.34
N VAL A 49 5.21 6.72 4.98
CA VAL A 49 4.80 6.93 3.60
C VAL A 49 4.83 8.41 3.24
N GLU A 50 5.81 8.80 2.42
CA GLU A 50 5.97 10.18 1.96
C GLU A 50 5.12 10.52 0.73
N LEU A 51 4.87 9.54 -0.15
CA LEU A 51 4.12 9.71 -1.40
C LEU A 51 3.24 8.50 -1.69
N VAL A 52 1.98 8.76 -2.01
CA VAL A 52 1.03 7.79 -2.53
C VAL A 52 0.67 8.14 -3.96
N LEU A 53 0.65 7.12 -4.83
CA LEU A 53 0.11 7.22 -6.18
C LEU A 53 -1.08 6.27 -6.33
N VAL A 54 -2.26 6.83 -6.55
CA VAL A 54 -3.45 6.05 -6.93
C VAL A 54 -3.59 6.11 -8.43
N ASN A 55 -3.40 4.97 -9.09
CA ASN A 55 -3.42 4.85 -10.55
C ASN A 55 -2.47 5.86 -11.26
N GLY A 56 -1.31 6.12 -10.65
CA GLY A 56 -0.30 7.03 -11.18
C GLY A 56 -0.49 8.51 -10.81
N VAL A 57 -1.55 8.86 -10.08
CA VAL A 57 -1.83 10.25 -9.67
C VAL A 57 -1.51 10.43 -8.18
N PRO A 58 -0.81 11.51 -7.78
CA PRO A 58 -0.58 11.84 -6.37
C PRO A 58 -1.89 11.92 -5.59
N ALA A 59 -1.92 11.29 -4.42
CA ALA A 59 -3.07 11.26 -3.53
C ALA A 59 -2.64 11.32 -2.06
N GLY A 60 -3.61 11.60 -1.18
CA GLY A 60 -3.46 11.45 0.26
C GLY A 60 -3.63 9.99 0.71
N LEU A 61 -3.56 9.80 2.03
CA LEU A 61 -3.79 8.50 2.68
C LEU A 61 -5.25 8.30 3.12
N ASP A 62 -6.13 9.23 2.76
CA ASP A 62 -7.53 9.28 3.17
C ASP A 62 -8.41 8.17 2.57
#